data_AF-A0A923DM53-F1
#
_entry.id   AF-A0A923DM53-F1
#
_cell.length_a   1.000
_cell.length_b   1.000
_cell.length_c   1.000
_cell.angle_alpha   90.00
_cell.angle_beta   90.00
_cell.angle_gamma   90.00
#
_symmetry.space_group_name_H-M   'P 1'
#
loop_
_entity.id
_entity.type
_entity.pdbx_description
1 polymer ?
#
loop_
_entity_poly.entity_id
_entity_poly.type
_entity_poly.pdbx_seq_one_letter_code
_entity_poly.pdbx_strand_id
1 'polypeptide(L)'
;DAQSKDIKPLQEQMFAKRDELRKLWLEPNPDQGKITAAQKEMRSVRDQMQDKMTAFRLESLKVLTPAQQEKAKSFAAGYSAGRGNGPRHGGGMMSGFGPGACGGGGCQGGGSEAGRGRW
;
A
#
# COMPACT_ATOMS: atom_id res chain seq x y z
N ASP A 1 -10.16 18.18 12.19
CA ASP A 1 -10.68 16.80 12.34
C ASP A 1 -9.95 16.07 13.45
N ALA A 2 -10.66 15.61 14.49
CA ALA A 2 -10.05 14.90 15.63
C ALA A 2 -9.47 13.53 15.22
N GLN A 3 -10.14 12.84 14.30
CA GLN A 3 -9.77 11.51 13.80
C GLN A 3 -8.40 11.48 13.09
N SER A 4 -8.07 12.51 12.31
CA SER A 4 -6.77 12.57 11.64
C SER A 4 -5.61 12.78 12.61
N LYS A 5 -5.86 13.40 13.78
CA LYS A 5 -4.86 13.59 14.84
C LYS A 5 -4.57 12.27 15.56
N ASP A 6 -5.56 11.40 15.71
CA ASP A 6 -5.43 10.13 16.43
C ASP A 6 -4.80 9.01 15.60
N ILE A 7 -4.80 9.15 14.27
CA ILE A 7 -4.26 8.16 13.33
C ILE A 7 -2.83 8.51 12.90
N LYS A 8 -2.46 9.79 12.85
CA LYS A 8 -1.10 10.25 12.55
C LYS A 8 0.01 9.55 13.36
N PRO A 9 -0.06 9.46 14.70
CA PRO A 9 1.00 8.78 15.46
C PRO A 9 1.09 7.29 15.14
N LEU A 10 -0.03 6.63 14.83
CA LEU A 10 -0.03 5.22 14.39
C LEU A 10 0.59 5.05 13.00
N GLN A 11 0.39 6.03 12.10
CA GLN A 11 1.03 6.05 10.79
C GLN A 11 2.55 6.24 10.91
N GLU A 12 3.00 7.16 11.76
CA GLU A 12 4.42 7.38 12.03
C GLU A 12 5.08 6.11 12.59
N GLN A 13 4.43 5.46 13.56
CA GLN A 13 4.89 4.17 14.08
C GLN A 13 4.96 3.08 12.99
N MET A 14 3.96 3.02 12.11
CA MET A 14 3.97 2.10 10.97
C MET A 14 5.13 2.36 10.00
N PHE A 15 5.43 3.63 9.72
CA PHE A 15 6.56 3.99 8.85
C PHE A 15 7.90 3.62 9.49
N ALA A 16 8.09 3.96 10.76
CA ALA A 16 9.30 3.59 11.50
C ALA A 16 9.51 2.07 11.51
N LYS A 17 8.45 1.28 11.78
CA LYS A 17 8.52 -0.19 11.80
C LYS A 17 8.76 -0.80 10.43
N ARG A 18 8.25 -0.19 9.36
CA ARG A 18 8.57 -0.61 7.97
C ARG A 18 10.03 -0.37 7.63
N ASP A 19 10.58 0.77 8.03
CA ASP A 19 11.99 1.07 7.79
C ASP A 19 12.91 0.16 8.61
N GLU A 20 12.54 -0.13 9.85
CA GLU A 20 13.22 -1.12 10.70
C GLU A 20 13.20 -2.51 10.04
N LEU A 21 12.02 -2.98 9.60
CA LEU A 21 11.90 -4.27 8.93
C LEU A 21 12.74 -4.31 7.65
N ARG A 22 12.74 -3.24 6.85
CA ARG A 22 13.57 -3.15 5.65
C ARG A 22 15.05 -3.28 6.00
N LYS A 23 15.51 -2.64 7.08
CA LYS A 23 16.90 -2.77 7.54
C LYS A 23 17.24 -4.20 7.94
N LEU A 24 16.37 -4.87 8.71
CA LEU A 24 16.57 -6.27 9.10
C LEU A 24 16.70 -7.21 7.90
N TRP A 25 15.98 -6.95 6.81
CA TRP A 25 16.08 -7.73 5.57
C TRP A 25 17.34 -7.44 4.75
N LEU A 26 17.98 -6.29 4.95
CA LEU A 26 19.22 -5.91 4.27
C LEU A 26 20.48 -6.37 5.01
N GLU A 27 20.34 -6.94 6.21
CA GLU A 27 21.46 -7.52 6.94
C GLU A 27 22.02 -8.74 6.18
N PRO A 28 23.36 -8.94 6.17
CA PRO A 28 23.99 -10.05 5.45
C PRO A 28 23.59 -11.43 6.00
N ASN A 29 23.10 -11.49 7.24
CA ASN A 29 22.52 -12.69 7.84
C ASN A 29 21.22 -12.30 8.58
N PRO A 30 20.06 -12.33 7.89
CA PRO A 30 18.80 -11.87 8.47
C PRO A 30 18.32 -12.78 9.60
N ASP A 31 18.01 -12.17 10.76
CA ASP A 31 17.46 -12.87 11.92
C ASP A 31 15.93 -13.07 11.77
N GLN A 32 15.52 -14.32 11.57
CA GLN A 32 14.12 -14.70 11.43
C GLN A 32 13.27 -14.31 12.65
N GLY A 33 13.82 -14.41 13.87
CA GLY A 33 13.14 -14.05 15.10
C GLY A 33 12.82 -12.56 15.15
N LYS A 34 13.80 -11.72 14.83
CA LYS A 34 13.63 -10.25 14.78
C LYS A 34 12.65 -9.83 13.69
N ILE A 35 12.76 -10.42 12.50
CA ILE A 35 11.86 -10.14 11.37
C ILE A 35 10.42 -10.50 11.72
N THR A 36 10.18 -11.68 12.28
CA THR A 36 8.82 -12.12 12.64
C THR A 36 8.24 -11.31 13.80
N ALA A 37 9.06 -10.89 14.76
CA ALA A 37 8.64 -9.98 15.84
C ALA A 37 8.22 -8.61 15.27
N ALA A 38 9.07 -7.97 14.46
CA ALA A 38 8.76 -6.70 13.81
C ALA A 38 7.51 -6.78 12.92
N GLN A 39 7.30 -7.90 12.23
CA GLN A 39 6.07 -8.16 11.48
C GLN A 39 4.82 -8.25 12.36
N LYS A 40 4.89 -8.89 13.54
CA LYS A 40 3.78 -8.96 14.49
C LYS A 40 3.43 -7.59 15.04
N GLU A 41 4.42 -6.79 15.40
CA GLU A 41 4.22 -5.41 15.88
C GLU A 41 3.55 -4.55 14.79
N MET A 42 4.00 -4.65 13.54
CA MET A 42 3.32 -3.97 12.42
C MET A 42 1.87 -4.42 12.23
N ARG A 43 1.54 -5.70 12.45
CA ARG A 43 0.14 -6.17 12.39
C ARG A 43 -0.69 -5.50 13.48
N SER A 44 -0.19 -5.48 14.72
CA SER A 44 -0.88 -4.82 15.82
C SER A 44 -1.16 -3.33 15.55
N VAL A 45 -0.19 -2.56 15.03
CA VAL A 45 -0.40 -1.15 14.68
C VAL A 45 -1.42 -1.00 13.54
N ARG A 46 -1.40 -1.92 12.56
CA ARG A 46 -2.40 -1.92 11.46
C ARG A 46 -3.80 -2.19 11.99
N ASP A 47 -3.95 -3.15 12.90
CA ASP A 47 -5.23 -3.54 13.48
C ASP A 47 -5.83 -2.35 14.25
N GLN A 48 -5.02 -1.66 15.06
CA GLN A 48 -5.45 -0.44 15.75
C GLN A 48 -5.93 0.67 14.78
N MET A 49 -5.25 0.85 13.65
CA MET A 49 -5.69 1.80 12.62
C MET A 49 -7.01 1.37 11.97
N GLN A 50 -7.20 0.07 11.73
CA GLN A 50 -8.44 -0.48 11.16
C GLN A 50 -9.62 -0.32 12.12
N ASP A 51 -9.42 -0.55 13.41
CA ASP A 51 -10.44 -0.36 14.43
C ASP A 51 -10.91 1.10 14.49
N LYS A 52 -9.96 2.05 14.52
CA LYS A 52 -10.28 3.49 14.50
C LYS A 52 -11.03 3.89 13.22
N MET A 53 -10.61 3.39 12.07
CA MET A 53 -11.30 3.69 10.80
C MET A 53 -12.70 3.07 10.74
N THR A 54 -12.88 1.87 11.31
CA THR A 54 -14.19 1.21 11.39
C THR A 54 -15.12 1.98 12.32
N ALA A 55 -14.65 2.37 13.50
CA ALA A 55 -15.38 3.22 14.43
C ALA A 55 -15.81 4.53 13.76
N PHE A 56 -14.90 5.23 13.08
CA PHE A 56 -15.20 6.47 12.37
C PHE A 56 -16.25 6.27 11.26
N ARG A 57 -16.14 5.21 10.46
CA ARG A 57 -17.14 4.90 9.42
C ARG A 57 -18.51 4.65 10.02
N LEU A 58 -18.59 3.89 11.12
CA LEU A 58 -19.84 3.61 11.82
C LEU A 58 -20.45 4.87 12.43
N GLU A 59 -19.64 5.74 13.02
CA GLU A 59 -20.07 7.05 13.53
C GLU A 59 -20.58 7.95 12.41
N SER A 60 -19.89 7.99 11.28
CA SER A 60 -20.31 8.78 10.11
C SER A 60 -21.64 8.29 9.56
N LEU A 61 -21.87 6.98 9.50
CA LEU A 61 -23.14 6.41 9.04
C LEU A 61 -24.32 6.84 9.91
N LYS A 62 -24.12 7.04 11.22
CA LYS A 62 -25.19 7.51 12.13
C LYS A 62 -25.65 8.94 11.84
N VAL A 63 -24.77 9.78 11.26
CA VAL A 63 -25.07 11.18 10.93
C VAL A 63 -25.75 11.30 9.56
N LEU A 64 -25.51 10.34 8.66
CA LEU A 64 -25.99 10.38 7.28
C LEU A 64 -27.45 9.92 7.17
N THR A 65 -28.21 10.59 6.31
CA THR A 65 -29.56 10.14 5.92
C THR A 65 -29.51 8.85 5.09
N PRO A 66 -30.57 8.03 5.05
CA PRO A 66 -30.57 6.76 4.30
C PRO A 66 -30.21 6.92 2.82
N ALA A 67 -30.68 8.00 2.17
CA ALA A 67 -30.35 8.32 0.79
C ALA A 67 -28.86 8.69 0.59
N GLN A 68 -28.22 9.29 1.60
CA GLN A 68 -26.79 9.58 1.59
C GLN A 68 -25.95 8.33 1.89
N GLN A 69 -26.45 7.42 2.73
CA GLN A 69 -25.79 6.14 3.00
C GLN A 69 -25.71 5.28 1.74
N GLU A 70 -26.77 5.20 0.93
CA GLU A 70 -26.74 4.45 -0.34
C GLU A 70 -25.71 5.02 -1.33
N LYS A 71 -25.59 6.36 -1.41
CA LYS A 71 -24.54 7.01 -2.21
C LYS A 71 -23.14 6.77 -1.63
N ALA A 72 -22.99 6.72 -0.31
CA ALA A 72 -21.72 6.41 0.34
C ALA A 72 -21.30 4.95 0.09
N LYS A 73 -22.25 4.00 0.10
CA LYS A 73 -22.01 2.58 -0.22
C LYS A 73 -21.57 2.41 -1.68
N SER A 74 -22.21 3.08 -2.63
CA SER A 74 -21.83 2.99 -4.05
C SER A 74 -20.45 3.61 -4.31
N PHE A 75 -20.13 4.73 -3.65
CA PHE A 75 -18.79 5.32 -3.71
C PHE A 75 -17.72 4.42 -3.08
N ALA A 76 -18.00 3.84 -1.91
CA ALA A 76 -17.09 2.92 -1.23
C ALA A 76 -16.85 1.64 -2.04
N ALA A 77 -17.92 1.06 -2.61
CA ALA A 77 -17.85 -0.12 -3.46
C ALA A 77 -17.01 0.15 -4.73
N GLY A 78 -17.13 1.33 -5.34
CA GLY A 78 -16.30 1.73 -6.48
C GLY A 78 -14.81 1.90 -6.12
N TYR A 79 -14.52 2.43 -4.92
CA TYR A 79 -13.14 2.61 -4.45
C TYR A 79 -12.47 1.30 -4.02
N SER A 80 -13.24 0.33 -3.51
CA SER A 80 -12.75 -1.01 -3.16
C SER A 80 -12.73 -2.00 -4.33
N ALA A 81 -13.56 -1.80 -5.36
CA ALA A 81 -13.53 -2.61 -6.57
C ALA A 81 -12.38 -2.24 -7.53
N GLY A 82 -11.78 -1.05 -7.38
CA GLY A 82 -10.82 -0.49 -8.35
C GLY A 82 -9.33 -0.67 -8.06
N ARG A 83 -8.90 -1.41 -7.02
CA ARG A 83 -7.47 -1.63 -6.71
C ARG A 83 -7.05 -3.10 -6.60
N GLY A 84 -7.69 -4.01 -7.34
CA GLY A 84 -7.15 -5.37 -7.37
C GLY A 84 -7.90 -6.48 -8.11
N ASN A 85 -8.94 -6.23 -8.89
CA ASN A 85 -9.65 -7.29 -9.61
C ASN A 85 -9.83 -6.97 -11.09
N GLY A 86 -8.72 -6.91 -11.82
CA GLY A 86 -8.70 -7.09 -13.27
C GLY A 86 -8.27 -8.53 -13.58
N PRO A 87 -8.95 -9.26 -14.49
CA PRO A 87 -8.44 -10.54 -14.97
C PRO A 87 -7.06 -10.30 -15.57
N ARG A 88 -6.07 -11.12 -15.17
CA ARG A 88 -4.76 -11.18 -15.80
C ARG A 88 -4.91 -11.12 -17.33
N HIS A 89 -4.47 -10.02 -17.94
CA HIS A 89 -3.99 -10.00 -19.32
C HIS A 89 -2.55 -9.52 -19.26
N GLY A 90 -1.64 -10.42 -19.65
CA GLY A 90 -0.25 -10.09 -19.88
C GLY A 90 -0.09 -9.10 -21.04
N GLY A 91 1.08 -8.47 -21.09
CA GLY A 91 1.42 -7.36 -22.00
C GLY A 91 1.71 -6.13 -21.14
N GLY A 92 2.94 -5.87 -20.70
CA GLY A 92 4.07 -5.66 -21.59
C GLY A 92 3.82 -4.38 -22.37
N MET A 93 4.09 -3.22 -21.75
CA MET A 93 4.47 -1.94 -22.38
C MET A 93 4.40 -0.84 -21.32
N MET A 94 5.56 -0.52 -20.74
CA MET A 94 5.75 0.72 -20.01
C MET A 94 5.67 1.89 -21.01
N SER A 95 4.50 2.48 -21.20
CA SER A 95 4.40 3.84 -21.76
C SER A 95 4.73 4.83 -20.65
N GLY A 96 6.01 4.95 -20.34
CA GLY A 96 6.53 6.03 -19.52
C GLY A 96 6.31 7.36 -20.25
N PHE A 97 5.41 8.18 -19.72
CA PHE A 97 5.30 9.59 -20.06
C PHE A 97 6.43 10.33 -19.33
N GLY A 98 7.63 10.30 -19.93
CA GLY A 98 8.80 11.05 -19.49
C GLY A 98 9.23 12.01 -20.60
N PRO A 99 9.41 13.31 -20.33
CA PRO A 99 9.86 14.26 -21.35
C PRO A 99 11.35 14.04 -21.58
N GLY A 100 11.73 13.39 -22.69
CA GLY A 100 13.16 13.25 -23.02
C GLY A 100 13.60 12.17 -24.00
N ALA A 101 12.72 11.43 -24.67
CA ALA A 101 13.16 10.45 -25.69
C ALA A 101 13.15 11.09 -27.09
N CYS A 102 14.14 11.94 -27.33
CA CYS A 102 14.63 12.22 -28.67
C CYS A 102 15.31 10.97 -29.26
N GLY A 103 15.19 10.80 -30.57
CA GLY A 103 16.18 10.11 -31.38
C GLY A 103 15.97 8.61 -31.55
N GLY A 104 15.49 8.24 -32.74
CA GLY A 104 15.65 6.89 -33.26
C GLY A 104 17.13 6.52 -33.46
N GLY A 105 17.39 5.23 -33.55
CA GLY A 105 18.68 4.68 -33.94
C GLY A 105 19.29 3.74 -32.91
N GLY A 106 19.20 2.44 -33.20
CA GLY A 106 20.18 1.39 -32.87
C GLY A 106 20.80 1.33 -31.48
N CYS A 107 20.40 0.34 -30.69
CA CYS A 107 21.35 -0.42 -29.87
C CYS A 107 20.89 -1.88 -29.73
N GLN A 108 21.52 -2.75 -30.52
CA GLN A 108 21.68 -4.17 -30.19
C GLN A 108 22.72 -4.30 -29.06
N GLY A 109 22.58 -5.35 -28.26
CA GLY A 109 23.48 -5.73 -27.17
C GLY A 109 22.70 -5.74 -25.86
N GLY A 110 22.40 -6.87 -25.24
CA GLY A 110 23.23 -8.03 -25.05
C GLY A 110 23.39 -8.21 -23.54
N GLY A 111 23.05 -9.39 -23.02
CA GLY A 111 23.47 -9.82 -21.70
C GLY A 111 22.51 -9.58 -20.53
N SER A 112 22.15 -10.72 -19.94
CA SER A 112 22.33 -10.97 -18.51
C SER A 112 21.28 -10.46 -17.52
N GLU A 113 20.44 -11.43 -17.14
CA GLU A 113 20.45 -11.98 -15.78
C GLU A 113 19.75 -11.22 -14.64
N ALA A 114 19.28 -12.05 -13.72
CA ALA A 114 18.79 -11.73 -12.39
C ALA A 114 17.44 -11.02 -12.31
N GLY A 115 16.41 -11.86 -12.28
CA GLY A 115 15.17 -11.55 -11.60
C GLY A 115 15.43 -10.97 -10.21
N ARG A 116 14.86 -9.79 -9.96
CA ARG A 116 14.69 -9.25 -8.62
C ARG A 116 13.22 -9.29 -8.27
N GLY A 117 12.88 -10.26 -7.44
CA GLY A 117 11.59 -10.38 -6.79
C GLY A 117 11.25 -9.08 -6.08
N ARG A 118 10.04 -8.59 -6.34
CA ARG A 118 9.41 -7.49 -5.61
C ARG A 118 9.12 -7.97 -4.19
N TRP A 119 9.76 -7.33 -3.21
CA TRP A 119 9.28 -7.18 -1.85
C TRP A 119 9.62 -5.77 -1.39
#